data_AF-A0AB34JW17-F1
#
_entry.id   AF-A0AB34JW17-F1
#
_cell.length_a   1.000
_cell.length_b   1.000
_cell.length_c   1.000
_cell.angle_alpha   90.00
_cell.angle_beta   90.00
_cell.angle_gamma   90.00
#
_symmetry.space_group_name_H-M   'P 1'
#
loop_
_entity.id
_entity.type
_entity.pdbx_description
1 polymer ?
#
loop_
_entity_poly.entity_id
_entity_poly.type
_entity_poly.pdbx_seq_one_letter_code
_entity_poly.pdbx_strand_id
1 'polypeptide(L)'
;MGGNGAWLYAAQQPHLFAAVGVVCGYTHGSAPIAKRLVASQTAVLVCHSADDSVIPVAASDEMVQALTNRGHPPSLLKFIRYEHAPGPPMPEFSSLVGHGSYELLFRDPAFYSWLLEHRLQNADTFTEWHSLPTH
;
A
#
# COMPACT_ATOMS: atom_id res chain seq x y z
N MET A 1 6.01 -10.91 -4.11
CA MET A 1 6.59 -9.75 -3.37
C MET A 1 5.50 -9.05 -2.59
N GLY A 2 5.83 -8.49 -1.41
CA GLY A 2 4.84 -7.97 -0.45
C GLY A 2 3.98 -6.82 -0.99
N GLY A 3 4.58 -5.82 -1.64
CA GLY A 3 3.83 -4.67 -2.15
C GLY A 3 2.79 -5.02 -3.23
N ASN A 4 3.14 -5.92 -4.16
CA ASN A 4 2.19 -6.46 -5.14
C ASN A 4 1.06 -7.26 -4.47
N GLY A 5 1.41 -8.10 -3.48
CA GLY A 5 0.44 -8.88 -2.72
C GLY A 5 -0.55 -7.99 -1.96
N ALA A 6 -0.07 -6.92 -1.33
CA ALA A 6 -0.91 -5.95 -0.63
C ALA A 6 -1.92 -5.29 -1.57
N TRP A 7 -1.48 -4.85 -2.76
CA TRP A 7 -2.39 -4.31 -3.77
C TRP A 7 -3.49 -5.29 -4.17
N LEU A 8 -3.10 -6.51 -4.53
CA LEU A 8 -4.03 -7.53 -5.01
C LEU A 8 -5.01 -7.93 -3.92
N TYR A 9 -4.52 -8.19 -2.72
CA TYR A 9 -5.36 -8.71 -1.64
C TYR A 9 -6.34 -7.66 -1.11
N ALA A 10 -5.89 -6.42 -0.91
CA ALA A 10 -6.76 -5.33 -0.49
C ALA A 10 -7.89 -5.08 -1.50
N ALA A 11 -7.57 -5.09 -2.81
CA ALA A 11 -8.57 -4.93 -3.85
C ALA A 11 -9.54 -6.12 -3.96
N GLN A 12 -9.07 -7.35 -3.72
CA GLN A 12 -9.92 -8.55 -3.72
C GLN A 12 -10.82 -8.66 -2.48
N GLN A 13 -10.44 -8.01 -1.38
CA GLN A 13 -11.12 -8.08 -0.09
C GLN A 13 -11.60 -6.68 0.36
N PRO A 14 -12.57 -6.07 -0.34
CA PRO A 14 -12.99 -4.68 -0.15
C PRO A 14 -13.54 -4.37 1.25
N HIS A 15 -13.82 -5.37 2.08
CA HIS A 15 -14.41 -5.20 3.41
C HIS A 15 -13.49 -5.64 4.56
N LEU A 16 -12.28 -6.13 4.27
CA LEU A 16 -11.35 -6.58 5.32
C LEU A 16 -10.41 -5.47 5.81
N PHE A 17 -10.10 -4.48 4.96
CA PHE A 17 -9.07 -3.49 5.24
C PHE A 17 -9.63 -2.07 5.27
N ALA A 18 -9.51 -1.40 6.42
CA ALA A 18 -9.78 0.02 6.55
C ALA A 18 -8.71 0.89 5.85
N ALA A 19 -7.46 0.44 5.91
CA ALA A 19 -6.31 1.10 5.31
C ALA A 19 -5.31 0.07 4.77
N VAL A 20 -4.55 0.45 3.74
CA VAL A 20 -3.44 -0.31 3.19
C VAL A 20 -2.24 0.61 2.96
N GLY A 21 -1.09 0.21 3.49
CA GLY A 21 0.21 0.83 3.21
C GLY A 21 1.00 -0.05 2.24
N VAL A 22 1.40 0.49 1.10
CA VAL A 22 2.14 -0.26 0.09
C VAL A 22 3.49 0.40 -0.17
N VAL A 23 4.56 -0.38 0.03
CA VAL A 23 5.94 0.07 -0.13
C VAL A 23 6.57 -0.65 -1.33
N CYS A 24 7.21 0.10 -2.22
CA CYS A 24 7.87 -0.40 -3.43
C CYS A 24 6.99 -1.42 -4.20
N GLY A 25 5.68 -1.16 -4.29
CA GLY A 25 4.71 -2.08 -4.88
C GLY A 25 4.51 -1.84 -6.36
N TYR A 26 4.25 -2.92 -7.11
CA TYR A 26 3.87 -2.90 -8.52
C TYR A 26 2.61 -3.73 -8.75
N THR A 27 1.95 -3.51 -9.89
CA THR A 27 0.81 -4.32 -10.33
C THR A 27 0.86 -4.54 -11.84
N HIS A 28 0.23 -5.60 -12.34
CA HIS A 28 0.02 -5.79 -13.77
C HIS A 28 -1.33 -5.17 -14.17
N GLY A 29 -1.42 -3.86 -14.05
CA GLY A 29 -2.61 -3.07 -14.36
C GLY A 29 -3.23 -2.43 -13.11
N SER A 30 -2.99 -1.11 -12.95
CA SER A 30 -3.45 -0.36 -11.78
C SER A 30 -4.95 -0.04 -11.80
N ALA A 31 -5.53 0.09 -13.00
CA ALA A 31 -6.94 0.45 -13.22
C ALA A 31 -7.98 -0.43 -12.48
N PRO A 32 -7.98 -1.77 -12.59
CA PRO A 32 -8.96 -2.62 -11.91
C PRO A 32 -8.78 -2.61 -10.38
N ILE A 33 -7.54 -2.54 -9.91
CA ILE A 33 -7.21 -2.48 -8.48
C ILE A 33 -7.71 -1.16 -7.89
N ALA A 34 -7.36 -0.04 -8.53
CA ALA A 34 -7.82 1.28 -8.12
C ALA A 34 -9.35 1.41 -8.10
N LYS A 35 -10.04 0.81 -9.08
CA LYS A 35 -11.52 0.79 -9.10
C LYS A 35 -12.08 0.15 -7.82
N ARG A 36 -11.51 -0.97 -7.38
CA ARG A 36 -12.00 -1.69 -6.20
C ARG A 36 -11.71 -0.93 -4.91
N LEU A 37 -10.50 -0.40 -4.76
CA LEU A 37 -10.10 0.38 -3.58
C LEU A 37 -10.91 1.67 -3.41
N VAL A 38 -11.21 2.37 -4.53
CA VAL A 38 -12.07 3.55 -4.50
C VAL A 38 -13.50 3.18 -4.12
N ALA A 39 -14.04 2.08 -4.67
CA ALA A 39 -15.39 1.62 -4.36
C ALA A 39 -15.55 1.19 -2.90
N SER A 40 -14.52 0.61 -2.29
CA SER A 40 -14.51 0.25 -0.88
C SER A 40 -14.14 1.39 0.06
N GLN A 41 -13.77 2.56 -0.46
CA GLN A 41 -13.21 3.67 0.31
C GLN A 41 -12.04 3.26 1.23
N THR A 42 -11.23 2.29 0.79
CA THR A 42 -10.05 1.86 1.54
C THR A 42 -9.04 3.00 1.56
N ALA A 43 -8.52 3.39 2.72
CA ALA A 43 -7.44 4.37 2.78
C ALA A 43 -6.14 3.78 2.23
N VAL A 44 -5.44 4.52 1.37
CA VAL A 44 -4.26 4.06 0.66
C VAL A 44 -3.09 4.97 0.95
N LEU A 45 -1.98 4.39 1.42
CA LEU A 45 -0.68 5.04 1.46
C LEU A 45 0.27 4.32 0.53
N VAL A 46 0.88 5.07 -0.37
CA VAL A 46 1.94 4.59 -1.27
C VAL A 46 3.26 5.15 -0.80
N CYS A 47 4.30 4.33 -0.73
CA CYS A 47 5.65 4.74 -0.40
C CYS A 47 6.66 4.15 -1.39
N HIS A 48 7.52 5.00 -1.92
CA HIS A 48 8.53 4.61 -2.89
C HIS A 48 9.67 5.62 -2.92
N SER A 49 10.87 5.17 -3.26
CA SER A 49 12.04 5.99 -3.57
C SER A 49 12.12 6.25 -5.06
N ALA A 50 12.63 7.42 -5.45
CA ALA A 50 12.78 7.81 -6.85
C ALA A 50 13.87 6.99 -7.58
N ASP A 51 14.86 6.51 -6.84
CA ASP A 51 16.03 5.78 -7.33
C ASP A 51 15.95 4.26 -7.12
N ASP A 52 14.75 3.72 -6.88
CA ASP A 52 14.55 2.27 -6.72
C ASP A 52 15.08 1.51 -7.95
N SER A 53 16.14 0.73 -7.71
CA SER A 53 16.86 -0.04 -8.73
C SER A 53 16.18 -1.36 -9.12
N VAL A 54 15.14 -1.77 -8.41
CA VAL A 54 14.47 -3.07 -8.57
C VAL A 54 13.08 -2.89 -9.18
N ILE A 55 12.30 -1.98 -8.62
CA ILE A 55 10.94 -1.67 -9.08
C ILE A 55 10.92 -0.18 -9.42
N PRO A 56 10.80 0.20 -10.71
CA PRO A 56 10.77 1.61 -11.06
C PRO A 56 9.64 2.35 -10.35
N VAL A 57 9.94 3.54 -9.81
CA VAL A 57 8.99 4.40 -9.10
C VAL A 57 7.71 4.68 -9.91
N ALA A 58 7.81 4.64 -11.24
CA ALA A 58 6.69 4.76 -12.18
C ALA A 58 5.54 3.78 -11.89
N ALA A 59 5.81 2.61 -11.31
CA ALA A 59 4.77 1.66 -10.89
C ALA A 59 3.86 2.23 -9.80
N SER A 60 4.43 3.04 -8.88
CA SER A 60 3.65 3.75 -7.87
C SER A 60 2.97 5.01 -8.42
N ASP A 61 3.61 5.72 -9.36
CA ASP A 61 2.96 6.82 -10.09
C ASP A 61 1.70 6.34 -10.81
N GLU A 62 1.78 5.22 -11.51
CA GLU A 62 0.66 4.65 -12.25
C GLU A 62 -0.52 4.35 -11.30
N MET A 63 -0.25 3.78 -10.13
CA MET A 63 -1.29 3.48 -9.14
C MET A 63 -1.90 4.75 -8.55
N VAL A 64 -1.08 5.71 -8.11
CA VAL A 64 -1.57 6.99 -7.56
C VAL A 64 -2.40 7.74 -8.60
N GLN A 65 -1.96 7.76 -9.85
CA GLN A 65 -2.72 8.36 -10.96
C GLN A 65 -4.03 7.61 -11.20
N ALA A 66 -4.02 6.27 -11.17
CA ALA A 66 -5.22 5.45 -11.37
C ALA A 66 -6.27 5.65 -10.27
N LEU A 67 -5.84 5.82 -9.01
CA LEU A 67 -6.69 6.14 -7.86
C LEU A 67 -7.25 7.57 -7.97
N THR A 68 -6.38 8.55 -8.28
CA THR A 68 -6.76 9.95 -8.45
C THR A 68 -7.79 10.13 -9.57
N ASN A 69 -7.54 9.54 -10.75
CA ASN A 69 -8.44 9.62 -11.90
C ASN A 69 -9.83 9.00 -11.66
N ARG A 70 -9.96 8.16 -10.62
CA ARG A 70 -11.22 7.55 -10.22
C ARG A 70 -11.92 8.30 -9.08
N GLY A 71 -11.35 9.43 -8.65
CA GLY A 71 -11.93 10.24 -7.58
C GLY A 71 -11.71 9.66 -6.19
N HIS A 72 -10.60 8.95 -5.95
CA HIS A 72 -10.23 8.58 -4.58
C HIS A 72 -10.16 9.84 -3.71
N PRO A 73 -10.84 9.89 -2.55
CA PRO A 73 -10.80 11.09 -1.71
C PRO A 73 -9.36 11.46 -1.32
N PRO A 74 -8.93 12.73 -1.46
CA PRO A 74 -7.59 13.16 -1.05
C PRO A 74 -7.28 12.90 0.42
N SER A 75 -8.28 12.89 1.30
CA SER A 75 -8.13 12.54 2.71
C SER A 75 -7.77 11.07 2.96
N LEU A 76 -8.04 10.19 1.99
CA LEU A 76 -7.80 8.75 2.06
C LEU A 76 -6.61 8.31 1.20
N LEU A 77 -5.95 9.22 0.48
CA LEU A 77 -4.82 8.89 -0.40
C LEU A 77 -3.58 9.69 0.01
N LYS A 78 -2.52 8.97 0.40
CA LYS A 78 -1.18 9.55 0.66
C LYS A 78 -0.15 8.94 -0.28
N PHE A 79 0.76 9.77 -0.79
CA PHE A 79 1.93 9.30 -1.52
C PHE A 79 3.20 9.91 -0.90
N ILE A 80 4.07 9.05 -0.39
CA ILE A 80 5.39 9.41 0.15
C ILE A 80 6.43 9.01 -0.89
N ARG A 81 7.13 10.00 -1.43
CA ARG A 81 8.25 9.79 -2.34
C ARG A 81 9.54 10.22 -1.66
N TYR A 82 10.47 9.29 -1.48
CA TYR A 82 11.83 9.60 -1.06
C TYR A 82 12.72 9.85 -2.28
N GLU A 83 13.72 10.72 -2.17
CA GLU A 83 14.72 10.88 -3.23
C GLU A 83 15.67 9.69 -3.28
N HIS A 84 16.02 9.13 -2.12
CA HIS A 84 16.93 8.02 -1.96
C HIS A 84 16.47 7.11 -0.81
N ALA A 85 16.67 5.80 -0.97
CA ALA A 85 16.53 4.83 0.12
C ALA A 85 17.72 3.85 0.15
N PRO A 86 18.05 3.27 1.32
CA PRO A 86 19.17 2.35 1.42
C PRO A 86 18.88 1.04 0.66
N GLY A 87 19.92 0.28 0.35
CA GLY A 87 19.80 -1.15 0.06
C GLY A 87 20.01 -1.97 1.34
N PRO A 88 19.88 -3.31 1.30
CA PRO A 88 20.31 -4.16 2.39
C PRO A 88 21.80 -3.94 2.71
N PRO A 89 22.23 -4.01 3.98
CA PRO A 89 23.60 -3.68 4.39
C PRO A 89 24.64 -4.73 3.97
N MET A 90 24.21 -5.83 3.36
CA MET A 90 25.05 -6.94 2.94
C MET A 90 25.66 -6.64 1.56
N PRO A 91 26.99 -6.70 1.37
CA PRO A 91 27.66 -6.33 0.13
C PRO A 91 27.14 -7.05 -1.13
N GLU A 92 26.73 -8.31 -0.99
CA GLU A 92 26.12 -9.11 -2.06
C GLU A 92 24.79 -8.55 -2.59
N PHE A 93 24.13 -7.66 -1.83
CA PHE A 93 22.89 -6.98 -2.22
C PHE A 93 23.09 -5.49 -2.51
N SER A 94 24.33 -5.06 -2.73
CA SER A 94 24.66 -3.67 -3.11
C SER A 94 23.95 -3.18 -4.38
N SER A 95 23.47 -4.10 -5.24
CA SER A 95 22.67 -3.75 -6.41
C SER A 95 21.24 -3.31 -6.08
N LEU A 96 20.79 -3.47 -4.84
CA LEU A 96 19.42 -3.12 -4.38
C LEU A 96 19.36 -1.75 -3.70
N VAL A 97 20.38 -0.90 -3.87
CA VAL A 97 20.35 0.49 -3.43
C VAL A 97 19.13 1.20 -4.04
N GLY A 98 18.50 2.08 -3.28
CA GLY A 98 17.23 2.68 -3.64
C GLY A 98 16.03 1.80 -3.29
N HIS A 99 16.13 0.47 -3.14
CA HIS A 99 14.94 -0.37 -2.94
C HIS A 99 14.39 -0.39 -1.49
N GLY A 100 15.17 0.07 -0.52
CA GLY A 100 14.86 -0.02 0.92
C GLY A 100 13.93 1.07 1.46
N SER A 101 12.93 1.53 0.69
CA SER A 101 12.00 2.57 1.18
C SER A 101 11.24 2.16 2.45
N TYR A 102 11.09 0.85 2.69
CA TYR A 102 10.49 0.30 3.90
C TYR A 102 11.29 0.61 5.16
N GLU A 103 12.62 0.73 5.06
CA GLU A 103 13.47 1.10 6.19
C GLU A 103 13.18 2.53 6.67
N LEU A 104 12.84 3.42 5.75
CA LEU A 104 12.50 4.81 6.07
C LEU A 104 11.06 4.90 6.60
N LEU A 105 10.11 4.31 5.89
CA LEU A 105 8.69 4.40 6.25
C LEU A 105 8.39 3.76 7.61
N PHE A 106 8.91 2.55 7.88
CA PHE A 106 8.60 1.84 9.13
C PHE A 106 9.32 2.43 10.36
N ARG A 107 10.25 3.38 10.17
CA ARG A 107 10.81 4.17 11.27
C ARG A 107 10.04 5.46 11.52
N ASP A 108 9.13 5.85 10.63
CA ASP A 108 8.34 7.07 10.77
C ASP A 108 7.10 6.82 11.65
N PRO A 109 7.02 7.40 12.87
CA PRO A 109 5.83 7.26 13.71
C PRO A 109 4.55 7.81 13.05
N ALA A 110 4.66 8.77 12.13
CA ALA A 110 3.51 9.33 11.42
C ALA A 110 2.80 8.30 10.52
N PHE A 111 3.53 7.29 10.04
CA PHE A 111 2.93 6.18 9.30
C PHE A 111 1.93 5.41 10.16
N TYR A 112 2.33 5.06 11.38
CA TYR A 112 1.48 4.32 12.32
C TYR A 112 0.32 5.16 12.82
N SER A 113 0.54 6.44 13.13
CA SER A 113 -0.54 7.37 13.48
C SER A 113 -1.59 7.43 12.37
N TRP A 114 -1.16 7.58 11.11
CA TRP A 114 -2.08 7.60 9.97
C TRP A 114 -2.83 6.27 9.80
N LEU A 115 -2.17 5.12 9.96
CA LEU A 115 -2.84 3.82 9.88
C LEU A 115 -3.97 3.68 10.91
N LEU A 116 -3.74 4.15 12.15
CA LEU A 116 -4.66 3.99 13.27
C LEU A 116 -5.84 4.98 13.25
N GLU A 117 -5.79 6.01 12.40
CA GLU A 117 -6.89 6.95 12.17
C GLU A 117 -8.06 6.32 11.38
N HIS A 118 -7.80 5.25 10.63
CA HIS A 118 -8.81 4.63 9.76
C HIS A 118 -9.52 3.46 10.44
N ARG A 119 -10.83 3.39 10.29
CA ARG A 119 -11.66 2.26 10.76
C ARG A 119 -12.70 1.89 9.70
N LEU A 120 -13.07 0.61 9.65
CA LEU A 120 -14.22 0.17 8.86
C LEU A 120 -15.49 0.75 9.50
N GLN A 121 -16.35 1.36 8.71
CA GLN A 121 -17.59 1.96 9.23
C GLN A 121 -18.59 0.91 9.76
N ASN A 122 -18.42 -0.37 9.42
CA ASN A 122 -19.28 -1.49 9.83
C ASN A 122 -18.54 -2.50 10.74
N ALA A 123 -17.69 -2.03 11.66
CA ALA A 123 -16.96 -2.93 12.56
C ALA A 123 -17.87 -3.80 13.45
N ASP A 124 -19.11 -3.36 13.70
CA ASP A 124 -20.07 -4.04 14.57
C ASP A 124 -20.71 -5.30 13.96
N THR A 125 -20.54 -5.57 12.66
CA THR A 125 -21.03 -6.81 12.02
C THR A 125 -20.04 -7.98 12.09
N PHE A 126 -18.86 -7.77 12.69
CA PHE A 126 -17.82 -8.81 12.82
C PHE A 126 -17.84 -9.53 14.19
N THR A 127 -18.98 -9.56 14.89
CA THR A 127 -19.14 -10.33 16.13
C THR A 127 -19.20 -11.85 15.94
N GLU A 128 -19.29 -12.34 14.70
CA GLU A 128 -19.41 -13.78 14.37
C GLU A 128 -18.15 -14.40 13.73
N TRP A 129 -16.94 -13.92 14.06
CA TRP A 129 -15.71 -14.63 13.63
C TRP A 129 -15.53 -16.03 14.27
N HIS A 130 -16.29 -16.36 15.33
CA HIS A 130 -16.20 -17.64 16.02
C HIS A 130 -17.03 -18.77 15.40
N SER A 131 -17.74 -18.52 14.29
CA SER A 131 -18.59 -19.50 13.61
C SER A 131 -18.09 -19.84 12.21
N LEU A 132 -16.81 -20.18 12.07
CA LEU A 132 -16.36 -20.88 10.87
C LEU A 132 -16.79 -22.35 10.96
N PRO A 133 -17.44 -22.92 9.94
CA PRO A 133 -17.74 -24.35 9.90
C PRO A 133 -16.42 -25.13 9.92
N THR A 134 -16.26 -26.02 10.89
CA THR A 134 -15.24 -27.05 10.86
C THR A 134 -15.58 -28.00 9.71
N HIS A 135 -14.84 -27.90 8.61
CA HIS A 135 -14.80 -28.93 7.58
C HIS A 135 -13.63 -29.87 7.84
#